data_AF-A0A348VTV2-F1
#
_entry.id   AF-A0A348VTV2-F1
#
_cell.length_a   1.000
_cell.length_b   1.000
_cell.length_c   1.000
_cell.angle_alpha   90.00
_cell.angle_beta   90.00
_cell.angle_gamma   90.00
#
_symmetry.space_group_name_H-M   'P 1'
#
loop_
_entity.id
_entity.type
_entity.pdbx_description
1 polymer ?
#
loop_
_entity_poly.entity_id
_entity_poly.type
_entity_poly.pdbx_seq_one_letter_code
_entity_poly.pdbx_strand_id
1 'polypeptide(L)'
;MKSATKLFTKKEISSIEAAISEVEKKTSAEVVPVVASASGRYDRAEDLFAFFLSLLALGCIWGWFQGIASSAQAWSGTPAFRLNLLMVLTILIVTFFIGIALASRFPLL
;
A
#
# COMPACT_ATOMS: atom_id res chain seq x y z
N MET A 1 -3.19 -20.58 -1.58
CA MET A 1 -2.60 -21.16 -0.35
C MET A 1 -3.65 -21.98 0.38
N LYS A 2 -3.28 -23.05 1.10
CA LYS A 2 -4.23 -23.79 1.96
C LYS A 2 -4.61 -22.90 3.16
N SER A 3 -5.88 -22.91 3.54
CA SER A 3 -6.35 -22.23 4.77
C SER A 3 -5.60 -22.77 5.99
N ALA A 4 -5.22 -21.89 6.91
CA ALA A 4 -4.54 -22.24 8.16
C ALA A 4 -5.26 -23.34 8.94
N THR A 5 -6.61 -23.37 8.89
CA THR A 5 -7.44 -24.38 9.57
C THR A 5 -7.23 -25.79 9.02
N LYS A 6 -6.70 -25.93 7.80
CA LYS A 6 -6.43 -27.21 7.13
C LYS A 6 -4.94 -27.43 6.86
N LEU A 7 -4.08 -26.63 7.48
CA LEU A 7 -2.63 -26.71 7.24
C LEU A 7 -2.02 -27.94 7.93
N PHE A 8 -2.55 -28.32 9.10
CA PHE A 8 -2.07 -29.44 9.90
C PHE A 8 -3.12 -30.53 10.06
N THR A 9 -2.65 -31.77 10.12
CA THR A 9 -3.42 -32.94 10.55
C THR A 9 -3.47 -33.02 12.09
N LYS A 10 -4.40 -33.81 12.63
CA LYS A 10 -4.51 -34.03 14.08
C LYS A 10 -3.23 -34.60 14.71
N LYS A 11 -2.50 -35.46 13.96
CA LYS A 11 -1.24 -36.06 14.44
C LYS A 11 -0.14 -35.00 14.56
N GLU A 12 -0.07 -34.08 13.60
CA GLU A 12 0.89 -32.98 13.62
C GLU A 12 0.58 -31.98 14.73
N ILE A 13 -0.70 -31.65 14.95
CA ILE A 13 -1.13 -30.79 16.07
C ILE A 13 -0.70 -31.41 17.41
N SER A 14 -0.96 -32.70 17.63
CA SER A 14 -0.56 -33.38 18.87
C SER A 14 0.96 -33.40 19.07
N SER A 15 1.74 -33.54 17.98
CA SER A 15 3.20 -33.45 18.05
C SER A 15 3.69 -32.04 18.42
N ILE A 16 3.02 -31.00 17.93
CA ILE A 16 3.33 -29.60 18.26
C ILE A 16 3.01 -29.32 19.73
N GLU A 17 1.84 -29.75 20.21
CA GLU A 17 1.43 -29.62 21.63
C GLU A 17 2.42 -30.32 22.58
N ALA A 18 2.89 -31.51 22.23
CA ALA A 18 3.87 -32.24 23.02
C ALA A 18 5.21 -31.48 23.13
N ALA A 19 5.68 -30.90 22.02
CA ALA A 19 6.89 -30.08 22.01
C ALA A 19 6.75 -28.80 22.85
N ILE A 20 5.59 -28.13 22.75
CA ILE A 20 5.28 -26.95 23.57
C ILE A 20 5.31 -27.30 25.07
N SER A 21 4.64 -28.39 25.46
CA SER A 21 4.62 -28.84 26.85
C SER A 21 6.02 -29.17 27.38
N GLU A 22 6.92 -29.70 26.54
CA GLU A 22 8.30 -29.97 26.96
C GLU A 22 9.10 -28.68 27.19
N VAL A 23 8.89 -27.67 26.36
CA VAL A 23 9.55 -26.36 26.49
C VAL A 23 9.04 -25.62 27.72
N GLU A 24 7.72 -25.59 27.93
CA GLU A 24 7.09 -24.92 29.07
C GLU A 24 7.49 -25.54 30.42
N LYS A 25 7.96 -26.79 30.47
CA LYS A 25 8.57 -27.35 31.71
C LYS A 25 9.89 -26.69 32.09
N LYS A 26 10.56 -26.05 31.14
CA LYS A 26 11.88 -25.43 31.30
C LYS A 26 11.79 -23.90 31.45
N THR A 27 10.61 -23.32 31.38
CA THR A 27 10.37 -21.87 31.48
C THR A 27 9.10 -21.58 32.29
N SER A 28 8.99 -20.40 32.89
CA SER A 28 7.73 -19.93 33.50
C SER A 28 6.79 -19.24 32.51
N ALA A 29 7.19 -19.15 31.24
CA ALA A 29 6.40 -18.53 30.18
C ALA A 29 5.47 -19.53 29.47
N GLU A 30 4.37 -19.01 28.92
CA GLU A 30 3.43 -19.76 28.08
C GLU A 30 3.79 -19.57 26.59
N VAL A 31 3.74 -20.65 25.81
CA VAL A 31 4.05 -20.67 24.38
C VAL A 31 2.76 -20.91 23.59
N VAL A 32 2.24 -19.84 22.98
CA VAL A 32 1.00 -19.89 22.17
C VAL A 32 1.33 -19.74 20.68
N PRO A 33 1.40 -20.84 19.90
CA PRO A 33 1.61 -20.75 18.45
C PRO A 33 0.36 -20.24 17.75
N VAL A 34 0.53 -19.28 16.83
CA VAL A 34 -0.57 -18.74 16.01
C VAL A 34 -0.21 -18.91 14.53
N VAL A 35 -1.11 -19.55 13.79
CA VAL A 35 -0.99 -19.71 12.34
C VAL A 35 -2.19 -19.05 11.67
N ALA A 36 -1.93 -17.99 10.93
CA ALA A 36 -2.95 -17.24 10.21
C ALA A 36 -2.87 -17.52 8.71
N SER A 37 -4.02 -17.53 8.02
CA SER A 37 -4.06 -17.73 6.56
C SER A 37 -3.53 -16.50 5.78
N ALA A 38 -3.54 -15.34 6.44
CA ALA A 38 -2.97 -14.10 5.95
C ALA A 38 -2.40 -13.34 7.15
N SER A 39 -1.24 -12.70 7.01
CA SER A 39 -0.90 -11.60 7.91
C SER A 39 -1.85 -10.45 7.60
N GLY A 40 -2.30 -9.70 8.62
CA GLY A 40 -3.34 -8.68 8.50
C GLY A 40 -3.22 -7.81 7.24
N ARG A 41 -4.36 -7.35 6.72
CA ARG A 41 -4.42 -6.49 5.52
C ARG A 41 -3.47 -5.31 5.73
N TYR A 42 -2.34 -5.31 5.01
CA TYR A 42 -1.44 -4.17 5.00
C TYR A 42 -2.07 -3.12 4.10
N ASP A 43 -3.12 -2.46 4.58
CA ASP A 43 -3.78 -1.35 3.87
C ASP A 43 -2.74 -0.23 3.55
N ARG A 44 -1.61 -0.22 4.26
CA ARG A 44 -0.44 0.63 3.96
C ARG A 44 0.14 0.45 2.55
N ALA A 45 0.08 -0.75 1.98
CA ALA A 45 0.59 -0.98 0.63
C ALA A 45 -0.32 -0.32 -0.42
N GLU A 46 -1.64 -0.39 -0.20
CA GLU A 46 -2.65 0.28 -1.04
C GLU A 46 -2.47 1.81 -0.99
N ASP A 47 -2.26 2.37 0.21
CA ASP A 47 -2.00 3.80 0.39
C ASP A 47 -0.72 4.25 -0.31
N LEU A 48 0.35 3.45 -0.23
CA LEU A 48 1.63 3.76 -0.86
C LEU A 48 1.51 3.74 -2.39
N PHE A 49 0.82 2.73 -2.93
CA PHE A 49 0.53 2.66 -4.37
C PHE A 49 -0.30 3.86 -4.84
N ALA A 50 -1.37 4.20 -4.11
CA ALA A 50 -2.22 5.34 -4.42
C ALA A 50 -1.44 6.67 -4.41
N PHE A 51 -0.53 6.83 -3.45
CA PHE A 51 0.36 7.99 -3.39
C PHE A 51 1.30 8.05 -4.61
N PHE A 52 1.98 6.94 -4.95
CA PHE A 52 2.85 6.88 -6.13
C PHE A 52 2.09 7.18 -7.42
N LEU A 53 0.89 6.63 -7.59
CA LEU A 53 0.04 6.90 -8.75
C LEU A 53 -0.32 8.39 -8.84
N SER A 54 -0.63 9.02 -7.71
CA SER A 54 -0.99 10.44 -7.65
C SER A 54 0.17 11.35 -8.05
N LEU A 55 1.38 11.04 -7.59
CA LEU A 55 2.59 11.77 -7.98
C LEU A 55 2.88 11.62 -9.48
N LEU A 56 2.72 10.41 -10.01
CA LEU A 56 2.95 10.14 -11.43
C LEU A 56 1.92 10.90 -12.29
N ALA A 57 0.64 10.82 -11.93
CA ALA A 57 -0.43 11.53 -12.62
C ALA A 57 -0.23 13.04 -12.58
N LEU A 58 0.13 13.61 -11.43
CA LEU A 58 0.46 15.03 -11.32
C LEU A 58 1.65 15.38 -12.20
N GLY A 59 2.73 14.59 -12.19
CA GLY A 59 3.90 14.81 -13.03
C GLY A 59 3.57 14.82 -14.52
N CYS A 60 2.75 13.88 -14.98
CA CYS A 60 2.29 13.81 -16.36
C CYS A 60 1.41 15.02 -16.73
N ILE A 61 0.42 15.36 -15.90
CA ILE A 61 -0.49 16.48 -16.15
C ILE A 61 0.28 17.81 -16.12
N TRP A 62 1.17 17.99 -15.15
CA TRP A 62 2.03 19.16 -15.08
C TRP A 62 2.91 19.29 -16.32
N GLY A 63 3.58 18.21 -16.74
CA GLY A 63 4.42 18.19 -17.94
C GLY A 63 3.64 18.53 -19.22
N TRP A 64 2.40 18.07 -19.34
CA TRP A 64 1.57 18.31 -20.52
C TRP A 64 0.94 19.71 -20.55
N PHE A 65 0.46 20.21 -19.41
CA PHE A 65 -0.41 21.39 -19.36
C PHE A 65 0.28 22.66 -18.87
N GLN A 66 1.24 22.56 -17.94
CA GLN A 66 1.90 23.75 -17.41
C GLN A 66 2.80 24.41 -18.47
N GLY A 67 3.42 23.59 -19.32
CA GLY A 67 4.35 24.02 -20.36
C GLY A 67 5.68 24.52 -19.76
N ILE A 68 6.79 24.17 -20.40
CA ILE A 68 8.08 24.80 -20.12
C ILE A 68 8.12 26.08 -20.95
N ALA A 69 7.96 27.24 -20.33
CA ALA A 69 8.08 28.51 -21.06
C ALA A 69 9.49 28.60 -21.65
N SER A 70 9.57 28.93 -22.94
CA SER A 70 10.86 29.29 -23.55
C SER A 70 11.44 30.50 -22.79
N SER A 71 12.74 30.50 -22.51
CA SER A 71 13.40 31.53 -21.70
C SER A 71 13.16 32.96 -22.19
N ALA A 72 12.81 33.15 -23.46
CA ALA A 72 12.45 34.43 -24.06
C ALA A 72 11.08 34.99 -23.59
N GLN A 73 10.13 34.12 -23.22
CA GLN A 73 8.80 34.52 -22.70
C GLN A 73 8.78 34.66 -21.17
N ALA A 74 9.81 34.15 -20.48
CA ALA A 74 9.91 34.16 -19.02
C ALA A 74 10.11 35.57 -18.43
N TRP A 75 10.63 36.52 -19.22
CA TRP A 75 10.97 37.87 -18.76
C TRP A 75 9.92 38.93 -19.11
N SER A 76 8.94 38.63 -19.96
CA SER A 76 8.00 39.62 -20.52
C SER A 76 6.52 39.36 -20.21
N GLY A 77 6.19 38.25 -19.55
CA GLY A 77 4.82 37.88 -19.21
C GLY A 77 4.62 37.68 -17.71
N THR A 78 3.47 38.10 -17.18
CA THR A 78 2.99 37.62 -15.88
C THR A 78 2.94 36.09 -15.90
N PRO A 79 3.47 35.39 -14.87
CA PRO A 79 3.42 33.94 -14.82
C PRO A 79 1.97 33.46 -14.83
N ALA A 80 1.51 33.00 -15.99
CA ALA A 80 0.20 32.42 -16.15
C ALA A 80 0.29 30.95 -15.71
N PHE A 81 0.06 30.71 -14.41
CA PHE A 81 -0.11 29.35 -13.91
C PHE A 81 -1.35 28.74 -14.56
N ARG A 82 -1.14 27.85 -15.54
CA ARG A 82 -2.24 27.13 -16.20
C ARG A 82 -2.90 26.15 -15.24
N LEU A 83 -2.10 25.50 -14.40
CA LEU A 83 -2.55 24.72 -13.26
C LEU A 83 -2.46 25.58 -12.00
N ASN A 84 -3.61 25.98 -11.47
CA ASN A 84 -3.69 26.65 -10.18
C ASN A 84 -3.59 25.63 -9.02
N LEU A 85 -3.38 26.13 -7.79
CA LEU A 85 -3.23 25.27 -6.62
C LEU A 85 -4.45 24.35 -6.39
N LEU A 86 -5.67 24.86 -6.58
CA LEU A 86 -6.90 24.07 -6.42
C LEU A 86 -6.95 22.91 -7.41
N MET A 87 -6.55 23.12 -8.66
CA MET A 87 -6.46 22.06 -9.67
C MET A 87 -5.42 21.02 -9.28
N VAL A 88 -4.23 21.43 -8.80
CA VAL A 88 -3.19 20.50 -8.33
C VAL A 88 -3.71 19.64 -7.18
N LEU A 89 -4.34 20.25 -6.17
CA LEU A 89 -4.92 19.51 -5.05
C LEU A 89 -6.02 18.56 -5.50
N THR A 90 -6.88 19.00 -6.42
CA THR A 90 -7.95 18.16 -6.98
C THR A 90 -7.39 16.96 -7.73
N ILE A 91 -6.35 17.16 -8.54
CA ILE A 91 -5.65 16.07 -9.24
C ILE A 91 -5.14 15.04 -8.23
N LEU A 92 -4.42 15.48 -7.20
CA LEU A 92 -3.87 14.58 -6.18
C LEU A 92 -4.98 13.81 -5.45
N ILE A 93 -6.03 14.49 -5.02
CA ILE A 93 -7.15 13.84 -4.30
C ILE A 93 -7.84 12.81 -5.19
N VAL A 94 -8.21 13.19 -6.42
CA VAL A 94 -8.93 12.30 -7.34
C VAL A 94 -8.09 11.09 -7.72
N THR A 95 -6.82 11.31 -8.07
CA THR A 95 -5.91 10.23 -8.48
C THR A 95 -5.55 9.30 -7.32
N PHE A 96 -5.51 9.82 -6.09
CA PHE A 96 -5.30 9.01 -4.88
C PHE A 96 -6.47 8.05 -4.64
N PHE A 97 -7.71 8.54 -4.69
CA PHE A 97 -8.89 7.67 -4.53
C PHE A 97 -9.03 6.66 -5.68
N ILE A 98 -8.66 7.06 -6.91
CA ILE A 98 -8.56 6.12 -8.03
C ILE A 98 -7.52 5.04 -7.74
N GLY A 99 -6.36 5.42 -7.19
CA GLY A 99 -5.29 4.50 -6.80
C GLY A 99 -5.73 3.48 -5.74
N ILE A 100 -6.43 3.93 -4.69
CA ILE A 100 -7.01 3.03 -3.68
C ILE A 100 -8.02 2.07 -4.33
N ALA A 101 -8.91 2.59 -5.18
CA ALA A 101 -9.90 1.76 -5.87
C ALA A 101 -9.25 0.72 -6.80
N LEU A 102 -8.12 1.05 -7.44
CA LEU A 102 -7.33 0.13 -8.24
C LEU A 102 -6.65 -0.94 -7.38
N ALA A 103 -5.95 -0.53 -6.32
CA ALA A 103 -5.24 -1.45 -5.44
C ALA A 103 -6.18 -2.46 -4.76
N SER A 104 -7.32 -1.97 -4.24
CA SER A 104 -8.33 -2.82 -3.61
C SER A 104 -9.03 -3.80 -4.57
N ARG A 105 -9.10 -3.47 -5.87
CA ARG A 105 -9.74 -4.32 -6.89
C ARG A 105 -8.76 -5.32 -7.52
N PHE A 106 -7.46 -5.05 -7.46
CA PHE A 106 -6.39 -5.91 -7.97
C PHE A 106 -5.39 -6.26 -6.85
N PRO A 107 -5.72 -7.25 -5.99
CA PRO A 107 -4.90 -7.63 -4.82
C PRO A 107 -3.57 -8.34 -5.18
N LEU A 108 -3.11 -8.22 -6.44
CA LEU A 108 -1.81 -8.69 -6.93
C LEU A 108 -0.75 -7.57 -6.95
N LEU A 109 -1.14 -6.33 -6.62
CA LEU A 109 -0.28 -5.15 -6.47
C LEU A 109 0.01 -4.91 -4.97
#